data_AF-A0A7X7F162-F1
#
_entry.id   AF-A0A7X7F162-F1
#
_cell.length_a   1.000
_cell.length_b   1.000
_cell.length_c   1.000
_cell.angle_alpha   90.00
_cell.angle_beta   90.00
_cell.angle_gamma   90.00
#
_symmetry.space_group_name_H-M   'P 1'
#
loop_
_entity.id
_entity.type
_entity.pdbx_description
1 polymer ?
#
loop_
_entity_poly.entity_id
_entity_poly.type
_entity_poly.pdbx_seq_one_letter_code
_entity_poly.pdbx_strand_id
1 'polypeptide(L)'
;DTDTAYDYEYEYDAAGRVTLETQTLAGLTPTIVLDRDYDALGHLVQLTVTVGGTVDAVTDYFYDGFGRIESIQQHGAGGGNAVAEKRVDFSYDDAGQWAAITRYADTDGGAGNLVATGTYTYDDAGRLVGLTYTQGETELVEHQWFFDAAGRMTQYVNSIDGTVDYTHDDAGQLVEADYDYQGDEEYTYDDNGNRVTGNGQNYATWDNNQLISDGVYRYLYDYEGNRTVRYVDADTSGTFNSGDTDVTAYTWDYRNRLTSVGEFATYATWTAETPTQTVSYAYDHQNRLIRKTLDADGGGTIDASTVFVHDGGQIGLQFDKTGSGAASASDLAHRYLWGPAVDQLLADEQVDSLATPGDVVWPLVDHLNTTRDLAVYDDVNDETTIANHRTFDAFGNLKTVSPAATVDCLFAFTGRMLDEDTGLQNNLNRWYDPAVGRWLSEDPIGFDAGDANLYRYVGNGPLTGVDPSGQVPQAVAGCFAGSVVSGGTSFIINWWNGDSAGTAAKKAGCAALGGCIQGAAIATFPGPVGGCLGGVVATLAENACLAGAGLRGPLNACDALNLIVNAMVGCIGGLAAEADDANITLIAGLVGLDATILTSLCNPDPRCP
;
A
#
# COMPACT_ATOMS: atom_id res chain seq x y z
N ASP A 1 -10.78 27.79 -10.06
CA ASP A 1 -10.66 26.81 -11.14
C ASP A 1 -11.70 25.74 -10.96
N THR A 2 -12.51 25.49 -11.98
CA THR A 2 -13.21 24.21 -12.11
C THR A 2 -12.21 23.28 -12.78
N ASP A 3 -11.66 22.33 -12.03
CA ASP A 3 -10.84 21.26 -12.61
C ASP A 3 -11.73 20.47 -13.57
N THR A 4 -11.36 20.42 -14.85
CA THR A 4 -12.16 19.74 -15.89
C THR A 4 -11.74 18.29 -16.09
N ALA A 5 -10.82 17.78 -15.28
CA ALA A 5 -10.28 16.42 -15.43
C ALA A 5 -11.22 15.34 -14.89
N TYR A 6 -12.13 15.67 -13.97
CA TYR A 6 -13.04 14.72 -13.34
C TYR A 6 -14.32 15.39 -12.83
N ASP A 7 -15.37 14.59 -12.67
CA ASP A 7 -16.59 14.93 -11.93
C ASP A 7 -17.04 13.70 -11.14
N TYR A 8 -17.30 13.88 -9.84
CA TYR A 8 -17.73 12.83 -8.93
C TYR A 8 -19.05 13.21 -8.28
N GLU A 9 -20.08 12.38 -8.47
CA GLU A 9 -21.38 12.53 -7.80
C GLU A 9 -21.56 11.40 -6.78
N TYR A 10 -21.97 11.72 -5.57
CA TYR A 10 -22.13 10.76 -4.48
C TYR A 10 -23.57 10.78 -3.95
N GLU A 11 -24.15 9.59 -3.76
CA GLU A 11 -25.35 9.39 -2.96
C GLU A 11 -25.01 8.67 -1.66
N TYR A 12 -25.78 8.98 -0.62
CA TYR A 12 -25.54 8.49 0.73
C TYR A 12 -26.82 7.90 1.32
N ASP A 13 -26.65 6.87 2.15
CA ASP A 13 -27.73 6.39 3.00
C ASP A 13 -27.98 7.29 4.23
N ALA A 14 -28.95 6.90 5.06
CA ALA A 14 -29.27 7.61 6.30
C ALA A 14 -28.14 7.58 7.35
N ALA A 15 -27.17 6.68 7.21
CA ALA A 15 -25.96 6.58 8.03
C ALA A 15 -24.79 7.38 7.43
N GLY A 16 -25.00 8.13 6.34
CA GLY A 16 -23.93 8.92 5.71
C GLY A 16 -22.85 8.07 5.03
N ARG A 17 -23.13 6.80 4.75
CA ARG A 17 -22.25 5.93 3.95
C ARG A 17 -22.56 6.13 2.48
N VAL A 18 -21.53 6.12 1.63
CA VAL A 18 -21.70 6.24 0.17
C VAL A 18 -22.35 4.96 -0.36
N THR A 19 -23.55 5.08 -0.92
CA THR A 19 -24.26 3.98 -1.60
C THR A 19 -24.07 4.03 -3.10
N LEU A 20 -23.89 5.22 -3.67
CA LEU A 20 -23.64 5.38 -5.11
C LEU A 20 -22.52 6.38 -5.32
N GLU A 21 -21.60 6.06 -6.22
CA GLU A 21 -20.58 6.98 -6.71
C GLU A 21 -20.55 6.94 -8.24
N THR A 22 -20.80 8.09 -8.86
CA THR A 22 -20.73 8.26 -10.31
C THR A 22 -19.46 9.01 -10.66
N GLN A 23 -18.62 8.44 -11.51
CA GLN A 23 -17.36 9.03 -11.98
C GLN A 23 -17.46 9.37 -13.46
N THR A 24 -17.19 10.63 -13.79
CA THR A 24 -16.98 11.09 -15.17
C THR A 24 -15.57 11.62 -15.29
N LEU A 25 -14.72 10.94 -16.08
CA LEU A 25 -13.29 11.23 -16.17
C LEU A 25 -12.94 11.77 -17.55
N ALA A 26 -12.14 12.84 -17.61
CA ALA A 26 -11.65 13.38 -18.87
C ALA A 26 -10.79 12.34 -19.59
N GLY A 27 -11.06 12.12 -20.87
CA GLY A 27 -10.41 11.07 -21.65
C GLY A 27 -11.10 9.71 -21.57
N LEU A 28 -12.22 9.58 -20.86
CA LEU A 28 -13.08 8.39 -20.87
C LEU A 28 -14.51 8.79 -21.27
N THR A 29 -15.07 8.13 -22.28
CA THR A 29 -16.44 8.40 -22.76
C THR A 29 -17.55 7.75 -21.94
N PRO A 30 -17.44 6.51 -21.42
CA PRO A 30 -18.44 5.99 -20.50
C PRO A 30 -18.33 6.68 -19.14
N THR A 31 -19.48 6.98 -18.55
CA THR A 31 -19.58 7.23 -17.11
C THR A 31 -19.48 5.89 -16.36
N ILE A 32 -18.80 5.90 -15.22
CA ILE A 32 -18.68 4.74 -14.33
C ILE A 32 -19.56 4.96 -13.11
N VAL A 33 -20.28 3.93 -12.68
CA VAL A 33 -21.10 3.98 -11.47
C VAL A 33 -20.70 2.82 -10.56
N LEU A 34 -20.36 3.14 -9.31
CA LEU A 34 -20.07 2.20 -8.24
C LEU A 34 -21.25 2.21 -7.25
N ASP A 35 -22.03 1.14 -7.24
CA ASP A 35 -23.19 0.95 -6.37
C ASP A 35 -22.83 -0.01 -5.22
N ARG A 36 -23.13 0.40 -3.98
CA ARG A 36 -22.64 -0.24 -2.75
C ARG A 36 -23.79 -0.57 -1.82
N ASP A 37 -23.94 -1.85 -1.53
CA ASP A 37 -24.88 -2.36 -0.53
C ASP A 37 -24.15 -2.70 0.76
N TYR A 38 -24.77 -2.34 1.88
CA TYR A 38 -24.23 -2.61 3.21
C TYR A 38 -25.20 -3.42 4.06
N ASP A 39 -24.65 -4.25 4.95
CA ASP A 39 -25.44 -4.91 5.98
C ASP A 39 -25.87 -3.93 7.09
N ALA A 40 -26.62 -4.49 8.06
CA ALA A 40 -27.09 -3.74 9.23
C ALA A 40 -25.99 -3.36 10.23
N LEU A 41 -24.81 -3.99 10.14
CA LEU A 41 -23.66 -3.74 11.02
C LEU A 41 -22.71 -2.67 10.47
N GLY A 42 -22.79 -2.35 9.18
CA GLY A 42 -21.89 -1.38 8.57
C GLY A 42 -21.08 -1.91 7.40
N HIS A 43 -21.02 -3.23 7.23
CA HIS A 43 -20.08 -3.87 6.31
C HIS A 43 -20.59 -3.79 4.88
N LEU A 44 -19.68 -3.52 3.94
CA LEU A 44 -19.97 -3.58 2.50
C LEU A 44 -20.21 -5.05 2.14
N VAL A 45 -21.39 -5.40 1.65
CA VAL A 45 -21.74 -6.79 1.26
C VAL A 45 -21.77 -6.99 -0.24
N GLN A 46 -21.97 -5.93 -1.02
CA GLN A 46 -21.91 -6.00 -2.47
C GLN A 46 -21.43 -4.66 -3.06
N LEU A 47 -20.58 -4.74 -4.07
CA LEU A 47 -20.19 -3.65 -4.95
C LEU A 47 -20.58 -4.02 -6.38
N THR A 48 -21.45 -3.23 -7.01
CA THR A 48 -21.79 -3.36 -8.43
C THR A 48 -21.15 -2.22 -9.21
N VAL A 49 -20.37 -2.56 -10.22
CA VAL A 49 -19.73 -1.62 -11.15
C VAL A 49 -20.54 -1.58 -12.44
N THR A 50 -20.89 -0.39 -12.92
CA THR A 50 -21.59 -0.18 -14.20
C THR A 50 -20.74 0.71 -15.11
N VAL A 51 -20.51 0.26 -16.34
CA VAL A 51 -19.74 0.98 -17.37
C VAL A 51 -20.69 1.43 -18.48
N GLY A 52 -20.87 2.74 -18.63
CA GLY A 52 -21.70 3.30 -19.73
C GLY A 52 -23.17 2.85 -19.68
N GLY A 53 -23.70 2.60 -18.48
CA GLY A 53 -25.08 2.14 -18.26
C GLY A 53 -25.30 0.63 -18.38
N THR A 54 -24.25 -0.15 -18.62
CA THR A 54 -24.30 -1.63 -18.60
C THR A 54 -23.57 -2.12 -17.36
N VAL A 55 -24.19 -3.01 -16.59
CA VAL A 55 -23.53 -3.63 -15.43
C VAL A 55 -22.32 -4.40 -15.92
N ASP A 56 -21.17 -4.15 -15.31
CA ASP A 56 -19.89 -4.75 -15.67
C ASP A 56 -19.59 -5.91 -14.73
N ALA A 57 -19.17 -5.61 -13.49
CA ALA A 57 -18.83 -6.61 -12.48
C ALA A 57 -19.65 -6.42 -11.20
N VAL A 58 -19.95 -7.53 -10.53
CA VAL A 58 -20.52 -7.57 -9.19
C VAL A 58 -19.51 -8.25 -8.28
N THR A 59 -19.20 -7.63 -7.14
CA THR A 59 -18.30 -8.18 -6.13
C THR A 59 -19.06 -8.33 -4.81
N ASP A 60 -19.22 -9.57 -4.37
CA ASP A 60 -19.85 -9.93 -3.10
C ASP A 60 -18.79 -10.13 -2.00
N TYR A 61 -19.11 -9.66 -0.80
CA TYR A 61 -18.26 -9.75 0.38
C TYR A 61 -18.97 -10.51 1.49
N PHE A 62 -18.30 -11.54 2.01
CA PHE A 62 -18.80 -12.38 3.08
C PHE A 62 -17.93 -12.19 4.32
N TYR A 63 -18.57 -12.18 5.49
CA TYR A 63 -17.92 -11.92 6.76
C TYR A 63 -18.22 -13.01 7.77
N ASP A 64 -17.23 -13.32 8.60
CA ASP A 64 -17.38 -14.21 9.73
C ASP A 64 -18.14 -13.55 10.91
N GLY A 65 -18.36 -14.31 11.99
CA GLY A 65 -19.06 -13.80 13.18
C GLY A 65 -18.33 -12.68 13.93
N PHE A 66 -17.06 -12.39 13.60
CA PHE A 66 -16.26 -11.30 14.15
C PHE A 66 -16.19 -10.07 13.21
N GLY A 67 -16.87 -10.12 12.06
CA GLY A 67 -16.85 -9.03 11.08
C GLY A 67 -15.57 -8.99 10.24
N ARG A 68 -14.80 -10.08 10.20
CA ARG A 68 -13.63 -10.21 9.31
C ARG A 68 -14.07 -10.82 7.99
N ILE A 69 -13.43 -10.43 6.88
CA ILE A 69 -13.72 -11.00 5.56
C ILE A 69 -13.42 -12.50 5.57
N GLU A 70 -14.40 -13.31 5.20
CA GLU A 70 -14.25 -14.77 5.03
C GLU A 70 -14.16 -15.15 3.55
N SER A 71 -14.82 -14.41 2.66
CA SER A 71 -14.77 -14.66 1.22
C SER A 71 -15.06 -13.37 0.43
N ILE A 72 -14.41 -13.22 -0.72
CA ILE A 72 -14.71 -12.21 -1.74
C ILE A 72 -14.96 -12.92 -3.05
N GLN A 73 -16.07 -12.60 -3.72
CA GLN A 73 -16.46 -13.22 -4.99
C GLN A 73 -16.76 -12.16 -6.03
N GLN A 74 -16.10 -12.20 -7.19
CA GLN A 74 -16.38 -11.32 -8.31
C GLN A 74 -16.92 -12.11 -9.50
N HIS A 75 -18.02 -11.64 -10.08
CA HIS A 75 -18.70 -12.30 -11.18
C HIS A 75 -19.46 -11.30 -12.06
N GLY A 76 -19.96 -11.78 -13.21
CA GLY A 76 -20.79 -10.99 -14.11
C GLY A 76 -22.27 -10.94 -13.66
N ALA A 77 -23.01 -9.96 -14.15
CA ALA A 77 -24.47 -9.89 -13.97
C ALA A 77 -25.21 -10.38 -15.22
N GLY A 78 -26.41 -10.93 -15.05
CA GLY A 78 -27.26 -11.36 -16.17
C GLY A 78 -27.63 -10.18 -17.09
N GLY A 79 -27.16 -10.22 -18.34
CA GLY A 79 -27.36 -9.13 -19.32
C GLY A 79 -26.35 -7.98 -19.20
N GLY A 80 -25.35 -8.10 -18.32
CA GLY A 80 -24.19 -7.22 -18.23
C GLY A 80 -23.04 -7.67 -19.14
N ASN A 81 -21.87 -7.05 -18.94
CA ASN A 81 -20.63 -7.49 -19.59
C ASN A 81 -20.18 -8.84 -19.02
N ALA A 82 -19.39 -9.56 -19.80
CA ALA A 82 -18.78 -10.80 -19.36
C ALA A 82 -17.60 -10.52 -18.42
N VAL A 83 -17.53 -11.29 -17.34
CA VAL A 83 -16.53 -11.19 -16.27
C VAL A 83 -16.12 -12.61 -15.90
N ALA A 84 -14.83 -12.84 -15.78
CA ALA A 84 -14.31 -14.10 -15.28
C ALA A 84 -14.63 -14.25 -13.79
N GLU A 85 -15.21 -15.38 -13.41
CA GLU A 85 -15.54 -15.67 -12.02
C GLU A 85 -14.27 -15.82 -11.19
N LYS A 86 -14.27 -15.19 -10.02
CA LYS A 86 -13.14 -15.18 -9.08
C LYS A 86 -13.68 -15.33 -7.67
N ARG A 87 -13.20 -16.30 -6.90
CA ARG A 87 -13.45 -16.40 -5.46
C ARG A 87 -12.13 -16.42 -4.70
N VAL A 88 -12.06 -15.65 -3.62
CA VAL A 88 -10.94 -15.68 -2.69
C VAL A 88 -11.47 -15.90 -1.29
N ASP A 89 -11.09 -17.01 -0.69
CA ASP A 89 -11.47 -17.41 0.65
C ASP A 89 -10.34 -17.13 1.63
N PHE A 90 -10.72 -16.69 2.83
CA PHE A 90 -9.81 -16.23 3.85
C PHE A 90 -10.04 -17.00 5.15
N SER A 91 -8.94 -17.46 5.75
CA SER A 91 -8.95 -18.10 7.05
C SER A 91 -7.99 -17.41 8.01
N TYR A 92 -8.28 -17.53 9.30
CA TYR A 92 -7.54 -16.86 10.36
C TYR A 92 -7.15 -17.85 11.44
N ASP A 93 -6.02 -17.58 12.10
CA ASP A 93 -5.62 -18.30 13.30
C ASP A 93 -6.37 -17.76 14.55
N ASP A 94 -6.07 -18.36 15.70
CA ASP A 94 -6.67 -17.98 16.99
C ASP A 94 -6.27 -16.56 17.45
N ALA A 95 -5.17 -16.00 16.93
CA ALA A 95 -4.73 -14.63 17.16
C ALA A 95 -5.38 -13.62 16.20
N GLY A 96 -6.15 -14.12 15.22
CA GLY A 96 -6.80 -13.32 14.20
C GLY A 96 -5.89 -12.88 13.06
N GLN A 97 -4.71 -13.48 12.94
CA GLN A 97 -3.80 -13.30 11.81
C GLN A 97 -4.24 -14.19 10.65
N TRP A 98 -3.82 -13.87 9.42
CA TRP A 98 -4.12 -14.70 8.26
C TRP A 98 -3.53 -16.09 8.44
N ALA A 99 -4.34 -17.15 8.37
CA ALA A 99 -3.82 -18.51 8.33
C ALA A 99 -3.60 -18.94 6.86
N ALA A 100 -4.59 -18.67 6.00
CA ALA A 100 -4.49 -18.93 4.58
C ALA A 100 -5.39 -17.99 3.75
N ILE A 101 -4.94 -17.71 2.53
CA ILE A 101 -5.70 -17.04 1.47
C ILE A 101 -5.77 -17.97 0.26
N THR A 102 -6.96 -18.43 -0.08
CA THR A 102 -7.19 -19.45 -1.12
C THR A 102 -7.95 -18.87 -2.29
N ARG A 103 -7.43 -19.04 -3.51
CA ARG A 103 -7.93 -18.47 -4.76
C ARG A 103 -8.56 -19.54 -5.63
N TYR A 104 -9.72 -19.24 -6.19
CA TYR A 104 -10.48 -20.10 -7.09
C TYR A 104 -10.93 -19.34 -8.34
N ALA A 105 -10.88 -20.01 -9.49
CA ALA A 105 -11.37 -19.48 -10.77
C ALA A 105 -12.87 -19.78 -11.00
N ASP A 106 -13.65 -19.79 -9.92
CA ASP A 106 -15.11 -19.97 -9.92
C ASP A 106 -15.76 -19.24 -8.73
N THR A 107 -17.10 -19.25 -8.66
CA THR A 107 -17.86 -18.75 -7.50
C THR A 107 -18.72 -19.80 -6.79
N ASP A 108 -18.72 -21.06 -7.24
CA ASP A 108 -19.75 -22.05 -6.86
C ASP A 108 -19.60 -22.66 -5.45
N GLY A 109 -18.54 -22.31 -4.72
CA GLY A 109 -18.22 -22.76 -3.36
C GLY A 109 -17.64 -24.18 -3.29
N GLY A 110 -17.40 -24.82 -4.44
CA GLY A 110 -16.76 -26.13 -4.54
C GLY A 110 -15.24 -26.06 -4.36
N ALA A 111 -14.61 -27.22 -4.16
CA ALA A 111 -13.15 -27.33 -4.20
C ALA A 111 -12.58 -27.45 -5.63
N GLY A 112 -13.42 -27.26 -6.65
CA GLY A 112 -12.98 -27.22 -8.06
C GLY A 112 -12.22 -25.94 -8.35
N ASN A 113 -11.46 -25.92 -9.44
CA ASN A 113 -10.81 -24.73 -9.97
C ASN A 113 -9.91 -23.99 -8.96
N LEU A 114 -9.24 -24.75 -8.08
CA LEU A 114 -8.25 -24.23 -7.15
C LEU A 114 -7.06 -23.69 -7.92
N VAL A 115 -6.80 -22.40 -7.76
CA VAL A 115 -5.66 -21.71 -8.37
C VAL A 115 -4.45 -21.82 -7.44
N ALA A 116 -4.55 -21.25 -6.24
CA ALA A 116 -3.46 -21.26 -5.28
C ALA A 116 -3.97 -21.02 -3.85
N THR A 117 -3.35 -21.70 -2.90
CA THR A 117 -3.47 -21.45 -1.46
C THR A 117 -2.17 -20.84 -0.97
N GLY A 118 -2.21 -19.60 -0.47
CA GLY A 118 -1.09 -19.00 0.27
C GLY A 118 -1.25 -19.29 1.75
N THR A 119 -0.36 -20.08 2.35
CA THR A 119 -0.38 -20.43 3.78
C THR A 119 0.66 -19.61 4.53
N TYR A 120 0.24 -18.94 5.61
CA TYR A 120 1.05 -18.02 6.39
C TYR A 120 1.55 -18.70 7.67
N THR A 121 2.79 -18.43 8.05
CA THR A 121 3.40 -18.95 9.28
C THR A 121 4.06 -17.84 10.07
N TYR A 122 3.79 -17.80 11.37
CA TYR A 122 4.28 -16.78 12.28
C TYR A 122 5.20 -17.37 13.35
N ASP A 123 6.13 -16.55 13.84
CA ASP A 123 6.88 -16.88 15.05
C ASP A 123 6.11 -16.53 16.33
N ASP A 124 6.67 -16.85 17.49
CA ASP A 124 6.06 -16.56 18.80
C ASP A 124 5.89 -15.04 19.07
N ALA A 125 6.55 -14.17 18.28
CA ALA A 125 6.38 -12.72 18.35
C ALA A 125 5.29 -12.21 17.39
N GLY A 126 4.59 -13.10 16.67
CA GLY A 126 3.55 -12.77 15.70
C GLY A 126 4.08 -12.21 14.39
N ARG A 127 5.39 -12.33 14.11
CA ARG A 127 6.00 -11.87 12.85
C ARG A 127 5.85 -12.94 11.79
N LEU A 128 5.56 -12.53 10.56
CA LEU A 128 5.49 -13.44 9.42
C LEU A 128 6.89 -13.96 9.11
N VAL A 129 7.08 -15.27 9.23
CA VAL A 129 8.37 -15.95 8.98
C VAL A 129 8.33 -16.91 7.79
N GLY A 130 7.14 -17.22 7.28
CA GLY A 130 7.01 -17.97 6.04
C GLY A 130 5.65 -17.82 5.36
N LEU A 131 5.68 -17.89 4.03
CA LEU A 131 4.51 -17.86 3.14
C LEU A 131 4.74 -18.86 2.02
N THR A 132 3.88 -19.88 1.92
CA THR A 132 3.97 -20.91 0.89
C THR A 132 2.74 -20.89 0.02
N TYR A 133 2.92 -20.81 -1.29
CA TYR A 133 1.87 -20.92 -2.28
C TYR A 133 1.84 -22.33 -2.86
N THR A 134 0.68 -22.99 -2.79
CA THR A 134 0.48 -24.33 -3.39
C THR A 134 -0.81 -24.39 -4.21
N GLN A 135 -0.81 -25.22 -5.25
CA GLN A 135 -2.03 -25.71 -5.88
C GLN A 135 -2.26 -27.14 -5.39
N GLY A 136 -3.14 -27.30 -4.39
CA GLY A 136 -3.27 -28.57 -3.66
C GLY A 136 -1.96 -28.94 -2.97
N GLU A 137 -1.37 -30.09 -3.35
CA GLU A 137 -0.08 -30.57 -2.83
C GLU A 137 1.12 -30.08 -3.65
N THR A 138 0.89 -29.41 -4.79
CA THR A 138 1.96 -28.90 -5.66
C THR A 138 2.41 -27.54 -5.16
N GLU A 139 3.68 -27.43 -4.74
CA GLU A 139 4.27 -26.15 -4.39
C GLU A 139 4.52 -25.31 -5.64
N LEU A 140 4.10 -24.04 -5.60
CA LEU A 140 4.35 -23.04 -6.64
C LEU A 140 5.56 -22.18 -6.27
N VAL A 141 5.57 -21.63 -5.05
CA VAL A 141 6.68 -20.82 -4.51
C VAL A 141 6.59 -20.76 -2.98
N GLU A 142 7.75 -20.76 -2.32
CA GLU A 142 7.90 -20.58 -0.88
C GLU A 142 8.76 -19.34 -0.60
N HIS A 143 8.36 -18.58 0.42
CA HIS A 143 9.07 -17.45 0.99
C HIS A 143 9.35 -17.72 2.47
N GLN A 144 10.57 -17.48 2.92
CA GLN A 144 10.95 -17.55 4.35
C GLN A 144 11.76 -16.32 4.75
N TRP A 145 11.49 -15.80 5.95
CA TRP A 145 12.14 -14.61 6.49
C TRP A 145 12.72 -14.87 7.87
N PHE A 146 13.97 -14.44 8.04
CA PHE A 146 14.67 -14.55 9.31
C PHE A 146 14.99 -13.16 9.83
N PHE A 147 14.90 -13.02 11.15
CA PHE A 147 15.07 -11.74 11.82
C PHE A 147 16.06 -11.84 12.96
N ASP A 148 16.77 -10.75 13.23
CA ASP A 148 17.56 -10.61 14.45
C ASP A 148 16.68 -10.30 15.67
N ALA A 149 17.31 -10.21 16.83
CA ALA A 149 16.65 -9.87 18.10
C ALA A 149 16.11 -8.43 18.14
N ALA A 150 16.56 -7.54 17.24
CA ALA A 150 16.05 -6.19 17.09
C ALA A 150 14.87 -6.10 16.10
N GLY A 151 14.47 -7.22 15.49
CA GLY A 151 13.38 -7.27 14.52
C GLY A 151 13.77 -6.88 13.09
N ARG A 152 15.07 -6.75 12.79
CA ARG A 152 15.55 -6.47 11.44
C ARG A 152 15.69 -7.77 10.67
N MET A 153 15.28 -7.76 9.41
CA MET A 153 15.40 -8.94 8.55
C MET A 153 16.87 -9.23 8.26
N THR A 154 17.35 -10.44 8.51
CA THR A 154 18.74 -10.84 8.26
C THR A 154 18.89 -11.76 7.07
N GLN A 155 17.82 -12.43 6.66
CA GLN A 155 17.84 -13.33 5.51
C GLN A 155 16.45 -13.46 4.92
N TYR A 156 16.39 -13.59 3.60
CA TYR A 156 15.21 -13.98 2.84
C TYR A 156 15.55 -15.17 1.94
N VAL A 157 14.70 -16.19 1.99
CA VAL A 157 14.82 -17.39 1.16
C VAL A 157 13.58 -17.50 0.29
N ASN A 158 13.80 -17.73 -1.01
CA ASN A 158 12.75 -17.97 -1.98
C ASN A 158 13.04 -19.28 -2.73
N SER A 159 12.03 -20.14 -2.91
CA SER A 159 12.25 -21.45 -3.53
C SER A 159 12.52 -21.41 -5.05
N ILE A 160 12.22 -20.29 -5.73
CA ILE A 160 12.53 -20.06 -7.15
C ILE A 160 13.92 -19.42 -7.31
N ASP A 161 14.19 -18.34 -6.58
CA ASP A 161 15.40 -17.53 -6.71
C ASP A 161 16.61 -18.15 -6.00
N GLY A 162 16.45 -18.45 -4.71
CA GLY A 162 17.54 -18.76 -3.79
C GLY A 162 17.51 -17.88 -2.54
N THR A 163 18.68 -17.58 -1.99
CA THR A 163 18.84 -16.90 -0.70
C THR A 163 19.52 -15.54 -0.86
N VAL A 164 19.12 -14.60 -0.01
CA VAL A 164 19.82 -13.34 0.21
C VAL A 164 20.05 -13.09 1.69
N ASP A 165 21.27 -12.71 2.04
CA ASP A 165 21.67 -12.32 3.40
C ASP A 165 21.78 -10.80 3.50
N TYR A 166 21.25 -10.24 4.60
CA TYR A 166 21.16 -8.79 4.81
C TYR A 166 21.96 -8.33 6.03
N THR A 167 22.73 -7.26 5.83
CA THR A 167 23.45 -6.58 6.92
C THR A 167 22.89 -5.18 7.13
N HIS A 168 22.80 -4.75 8.39
CA HIS A 168 22.27 -3.44 8.78
C HIS A 168 23.28 -2.69 9.64
N ASP A 169 23.25 -1.36 9.57
CA ASP A 169 23.99 -0.50 10.50
C ASP A 169 23.26 -0.34 11.86
N ASP A 170 23.88 0.43 12.77
CA ASP A 170 23.33 0.70 14.11
C ASP A 170 22.07 1.56 14.09
N ALA A 171 21.81 2.29 13.00
CA ALA A 171 20.57 3.05 12.79
C ALA A 171 19.46 2.20 12.14
N GLY A 172 19.75 0.92 11.84
CA GLY A 172 18.81 -0.01 11.22
C GLY A 172 18.68 0.15 9.71
N GLN A 173 19.61 0.86 9.06
CA GLN A 173 19.62 1.05 7.62
C GLN A 173 20.29 -0.15 6.95
N LEU A 174 19.77 -0.57 5.79
CA LEU A 174 20.34 -1.67 5.00
C LEU A 174 21.70 -1.28 4.42
N VAL A 175 22.77 -1.98 4.78
CA VAL A 175 24.12 -1.70 4.24
C VAL A 175 24.61 -2.73 3.23
N GLU A 176 24.07 -3.95 3.25
CA GLU A 176 24.49 -5.02 2.34
C GLU A 176 23.33 -5.98 2.08
N ALA A 177 23.23 -6.45 0.84
CA ALA A 177 22.42 -7.58 0.42
C ALA A 177 23.28 -8.51 -0.46
N ASP A 178 23.64 -9.68 0.06
CA ASP A 178 24.46 -10.70 -0.61
C ASP A 178 23.54 -11.76 -1.23
N TYR A 179 23.47 -11.78 -2.57
CA TYR A 179 22.51 -12.60 -3.31
C TYR A 179 23.19 -13.80 -3.94
N ASP A 180 22.60 -15.00 -3.83
CA ASP A 180 23.10 -16.17 -4.59
C ASP A 180 22.61 -16.22 -6.06
N TYR A 181 21.64 -15.37 -6.41
CA TYR A 181 20.92 -15.41 -7.70
C TYR A 181 21.03 -14.12 -8.54
N GLN A 182 21.50 -13.01 -7.96
CA GLN A 182 21.73 -11.73 -8.66
C GLN A 182 23.01 -11.05 -8.16
N GLY A 183 23.27 -9.81 -8.59
CA GLY A 183 24.45 -9.07 -8.13
C GLY A 183 24.23 -8.48 -6.75
N ASP A 184 25.25 -8.56 -5.90
CA ASP A 184 25.24 -8.01 -4.54
C ASP A 184 25.03 -6.50 -4.52
N GLU A 185 24.43 -6.04 -3.43
CA GLU A 185 24.22 -4.62 -3.14
C GLU A 185 25.00 -4.18 -1.91
N GLU A 186 25.62 -3.00 -1.97
CA GLU A 186 26.36 -2.40 -0.86
C GLU A 186 26.07 -0.90 -0.76
N TYR A 187 25.78 -0.43 0.46
CA TYR A 187 25.38 0.94 0.75
C TYR A 187 26.15 1.53 1.93
N THR A 188 26.46 2.82 1.84
CA THR A 188 26.86 3.62 3.00
C THR A 188 26.03 4.89 3.08
N TYR A 189 25.84 5.39 4.30
CA TYR A 189 24.99 6.56 4.57
C TYR A 189 25.74 7.64 5.34
N ASP A 190 25.32 8.89 5.16
CA ASP A 190 25.70 9.99 6.04
C ASP A 190 24.83 10.02 7.31
N ASP A 191 25.14 10.93 8.24
CA ASP A 191 24.39 11.10 9.50
C ASP A 191 22.91 11.51 9.27
N ASN A 192 22.58 12.01 8.08
CA ASN A 192 21.23 12.39 7.66
C ASN A 192 20.51 11.25 6.90
N GLY A 193 21.14 10.08 6.77
CA GLY A 193 20.60 8.92 6.08
C GLY A 193 20.59 9.03 4.56
N ASN A 194 21.30 9.99 3.96
CA ASN A 194 21.51 10.02 2.52
C ASN A 194 22.55 8.97 2.14
N ARG A 195 22.32 8.28 1.02
CA ARG A 195 23.30 7.37 0.44
C ARG A 195 24.56 8.16 0.03
N VAL A 196 25.73 7.70 0.47
CA VAL A 196 27.07 8.25 0.14
C VAL A 196 27.77 7.34 -0.87
N THR A 197 27.63 6.03 -0.74
CA THR A 197 28.00 5.06 -1.78
C THR A 197 26.88 4.07 -2.01
N GLY A 198 26.74 3.60 -3.24
CA GLY A 198 25.81 2.54 -3.63
C GLY A 198 26.41 1.72 -4.76
N ASN A 199 26.64 0.43 -4.53
CA ASN A 199 27.12 -0.53 -5.55
C ASN A 199 28.39 -0.03 -6.27
N GLY A 200 29.33 0.52 -5.50
CA GLY A 200 30.59 1.08 -5.98
C GLY A 200 30.51 2.49 -6.58
N GLN A 201 29.33 3.09 -6.68
CA GLN A 201 29.15 4.48 -7.13
C GLN A 201 29.17 5.45 -5.95
N ASN A 202 29.68 6.67 -6.18
CA ASN A 202 29.68 7.74 -5.19
C ASN A 202 28.47 8.65 -5.41
N TYR A 203 27.69 8.83 -4.35
CA TYR A 203 26.54 9.70 -4.30
C TYR A 203 26.93 11.03 -3.67
N ALA A 204 26.24 12.10 -4.07
CA ALA A 204 26.42 13.43 -3.50
C ALA A 204 25.07 14.08 -3.24
N THR A 205 24.93 14.75 -2.10
CA THR A 205 23.72 15.46 -1.67
C THR A 205 24.01 16.90 -1.26
N TRP A 206 23.02 17.79 -1.40
CA TRP A 206 23.06 19.16 -0.86
C TRP A 206 22.58 19.19 0.61
N ASP A 207 22.75 20.35 1.26
CA ASP A 207 22.42 20.59 2.67
C ASP A 207 20.94 20.29 3.05
N ASN A 208 20.03 20.28 2.07
CA ASN A 208 18.61 19.94 2.23
C ASN A 208 18.28 18.50 1.81
N ASN A 209 19.27 17.60 1.79
CA ASN A 209 19.16 16.19 1.40
C ASN A 209 18.82 15.95 -0.09
N GLN A 210 18.78 16.98 -0.94
CA GLN A 210 18.56 16.81 -2.38
C GLN A 210 19.70 16.03 -3.03
N LEU A 211 19.39 15.01 -3.84
CA LEU A 211 20.38 14.23 -4.58
C LEU A 211 21.03 15.11 -5.65
N ILE A 212 22.33 15.35 -5.59
CA ILE A 212 23.07 16.06 -6.65
C ILE A 212 23.51 15.09 -7.73
N SER A 213 23.99 13.92 -7.34
CA SER A 213 24.50 12.89 -8.25
C SER A 213 24.45 11.52 -7.60
N ASP A 214 24.20 10.49 -8.41
CA ASP A 214 24.24 9.06 -8.05
C ASP A 214 25.52 8.36 -8.57
N GLY A 215 26.48 9.14 -9.09
CA GLY A 215 27.70 8.66 -9.73
C GLY A 215 27.62 8.56 -11.27
N VAL A 216 26.41 8.55 -11.85
CA VAL A 216 26.18 8.51 -13.30
C VAL A 216 25.45 9.77 -13.75
N TYR A 217 24.29 10.01 -13.14
CA TYR A 217 23.45 11.15 -13.39
C TYR A 217 23.69 12.27 -12.39
N ARG A 218 23.30 13.47 -12.79
CA ARG A 218 23.12 14.64 -11.93
C ARG A 218 21.66 15.06 -11.93
N TYR A 219 21.24 15.73 -10.87
CA TYR A 219 19.85 16.13 -10.68
C TYR A 219 19.72 17.60 -10.30
N LEU A 220 18.60 18.19 -10.69
CA LEU A 220 18.17 19.53 -10.33
C LEU A 220 16.78 19.50 -9.71
N TYR A 221 16.48 20.50 -8.89
CA TYR A 221 15.21 20.66 -8.18
C TYR A 221 14.69 22.08 -8.36
N ASP A 222 13.38 22.24 -8.23
CA ASP A 222 12.77 23.57 -8.04
C ASP A 222 12.93 24.06 -6.58
N TYR A 223 12.35 25.21 -6.26
CA TYR A 223 12.46 25.82 -4.93
C TYR A 223 11.57 25.12 -3.90
N GLU A 224 10.53 24.42 -4.36
CA GLU A 224 9.62 23.58 -3.58
C GLU A 224 10.18 22.18 -3.30
N GLY A 225 11.34 21.84 -3.85
CA GLY A 225 12.03 20.59 -3.62
C GLY A 225 11.57 19.44 -4.52
N ASN A 226 10.88 19.72 -5.62
CA ASN A 226 10.56 18.71 -6.62
C ASN A 226 11.73 18.57 -7.61
N ARG A 227 12.12 17.32 -7.93
CA ARG A 227 13.13 17.05 -8.96
C ARG A 227 12.63 17.55 -10.30
N THR A 228 13.40 18.39 -10.99
CA THR A 228 13.03 19.00 -12.27
C THR A 228 13.82 18.45 -13.45
N VAL A 229 15.07 18.02 -13.23
CA VAL A 229 15.92 17.47 -14.30
C VAL A 229 16.79 16.34 -13.75
N ARG A 230 17.00 15.28 -14.53
CA ARG A 230 18.07 14.28 -14.41
C ARG A 230 18.87 14.30 -15.71
N TYR A 231 20.21 14.27 -15.66
CA TYR A 231 21.04 14.29 -16.87
C TYR A 231 22.42 13.66 -16.65
N VAL A 232 23.06 13.20 -17.73
CA VAL A 232 24.48 12.82 -17.72
C VAL A 232 25.34 14.04 -18.00
N ASP A 233 26.21 14.38 -17.05
CA ASP A 233 27.22 15.46 -17.14
C ASP A 233 28.44 14.99 -17.93
N ALA A 234 28.24 14.84 -19.25
CA ALA A 234 29.23 14.23 -20.14
C ALA A 234 30.51 15.10 -20.29
N ASP A 235 30.42 16.41 -20.05
CA ASP A 235 31.56 17.33 -20.08
C ASP A 235 32.22 17.52 -18.71
N THR A 236 31.67 16.92 -17.65
CA THR A 236 32.15 16.98 -16.25
C THR A 236 32.23 18.40 -15.68
N SER A 237 31.42 19.31 -16.19
CA SER A 237 31.40 20.72 -15.75
C SER A 237 30.75 20.91 -14.39
N GLY A 238 29.93 19.95 -13.95
CA GLY A 238 29.09 20.05 -12.75
C GLY A 238 27.87 20.96 -12.93
N THR A 239 27.63 21.48 -14.15
CA THR A 239 26.57 22.45 -14.44
C THR A 239 25.78 22.06 -15.68
N PHE A 240 24.46 22.17 -15.61
CA PHE A 240 23.59 21.79 -16.72
C PHE A 240 23.75 22.73 -17.92
N ASN A 241 24.36 22.25 -19.01
CA ASN A 241 24.76 23.03 -20.17
C ASN A 241 24.83 22.21 -21.48
N SER A 242 25.24 22.84 -22.58
CA SER A 242 25.34 22.24 -23.93
C SER A 242 26.18 20.97 -24.07
N GLY A 243 27.04 20.64 -23.10
CA GLY A 243 27.81 19.40 -23.06
C GLY A 243 27.03 18.17 -22.63
N ASP A 244 25.81 18.33 -22.10
CA ASP A 244 25.09 17.27 -21.40
C ASP A 244 24.16 16.44 -22.28
N THR A 245 23.98 15.19 -21.87
CA THR A 245 23.24 14.16 -22.61
C THR A 245 22.25 13.43 -21.70
N ASP A 246 21.36 12.64 -22.30
CA ASP A 246 20.42 11.76 -21.59
C ASP A 246 19.63 12.50 -20.51
N VAL A 247 18.90 13.52 -20.97
CA VAL A 247 18.19 14.47 -20.12
C VAL A 247 16.76 13.99 -19.94
N THR A 248 16.34 13.82 -18.71
CA THR A 248 14.94 13.61 -18.33
C THR A 248 14.45 14.86 -17.60
N ALA A 249 13.39 15.49 -18.09
CA ALA A 249 12.76 16.64 -17.47
C ALA A 249 11.45 16.24 -16.80
N TYR A 250 11.19 16.81 -15.63
CA TYR A 250 10.02 16.55 -14.80
C TYR A 250 9.25 17.86 -14.59
N THR A 251 7.96 17.86 -14.95
CA THR A 251 7.09 19.03 -14.81
C THR A 251 6.07 18.80 -13.71
N TRP A 252 5.89 19.79 -12.84
CA TRP A 252 5.03 19.71 -11.66
C TRP A 252 3.92 20.76 -11.74
N ASP A 253 2.76 20.44 -11.16
CA ASP A 253 1.71 21.45 -10.96
C ASP A 253 1.89 22.22 -9.64
N TYR A 254 1.03 23.21 -9.42
CA TYR A 254 1.06 24.06 -8.21
C TYR A 254 0.74 23.31 -6.91
N ARG A 255 0.33 22.03 -6.98
CA ARG A 255 0.08 21.14 -5.84
C ARG A 255 1.23 20.16 -5.61
N ASN A 256 2.37 20.36 -6.28
CA ASN A 256 3.53 19.47 -6.26
C ASN A 256 3.20 18.05 -6.75
N ARG A 257 2.34 17.92 -7.76
CA ARG A 257 2.07 16.64 -8.45
C ARG A 257 2.81 16.59 -9.78
N LEU A 258 3.48 15.48 -10.07
CA LEU A 258 4.21 15.27 -11.32
C LEU A 258 3.22 15.18 -12.48
N THR A 259 3.23 16.13 -13.40
CA THR A 259 2.28 16.18 -14.53
C THR A 259 2.88 15.75 -15.85
N SER A 260 4.21 15.78 -16.00
CA SER A 260 4.86 15.28 -17.22
C SER A 260 6.31 14.87 -16.99
N VAL A 261 6.73 13.82 -17.68
CA VAL A 261 8.12 13.38 -17.83
C VAL A 261 8.46 13.42 -19.31
N GLY A 262 9.50 14.17 -19.67
CA GLY A 262 10.00 14.26 -21.04
C GLY A 262 11.44 13.77 -21.13
N GLU A 263 11.73 12.90 -22.08
CA GLU A 263 13.09 12.43 -22.36
C GLU A 263 13.70 13.17 -23.54
N PHE A 264 14.99 13.49 -23.45
CA PHE A 264 15.72 14.23 -24.48
C PHE A 264 17.13 13.68 -24.61
N ALA A 265 17.59 13.49 -25.85
CA ALA A 265 18.94 12.97 -26.10
C ALA A 265 20.05 13.89 -25.56
N THR A 266 19.85 15.22 -25.58
CA THR A 266 20.85 16.24 -25.25
C THR A 266 20.24 17.49 -24.61
N TYR A 267 21.07 18.32 -23.99
CA TYR A 267 20.70 19.67 -23.56
C TYR A 267 20.12 20.52 -24.72
N ALA A 268 20.65 20.36 -25.93
CA ALA A 268 20.20 21.12 -27.10
C ALA A 268 18.75 20.77 -27.49
N THR A 269 18.41 19.47 -27.46
CA THR A 269 17.04 19.00 -27.72
C THR A 269 16.08 19.36 -26.58
N TRP A 270 16.55 19.41 -25.33
CA TRP A 270 15.78 19.92 -24.20
C TRP A 270 15.44 21.41 -24.36
N THR A 271 16.45 22.24 -24.67
CA THR A 271 16.26 23.68 -24.90
C THR A 271 15.36 23.97 -26.10
N ALA A 272 15.36 23.09 -27.10
CA ALA A 272 14.51 23.19 -28.27
C ALA A 272 13.08 22.64 -28.05
N GLU A 273 12.79 22.07 -26.86
CA GLU A 273 11.52 21.41 -26.54
C GLU A 273 11.16 20.30 -27.56
N THR A 274 12.16 19.52 -27.98
CA THR A 274 12.00 18.38 -28.90
C THR A 274 12.32 17.08 -28.16
N PRO A 275 11.39 16.54 -27.35
CA PRO A 275 11.60 15.29 -26.65
C PRO A 275 11.67 14.11 -27.61
N THR A 276 12.25 13.00 -27.15
CA THR A 276 12.17 11.68 -27.79
C THR A 276 11.00 10.86 -27.27
N GLN A 277 10.50 11.19 -26.07
CA GLN A 277 9.31 10.61 -25.46
C GLN A 277 8.71 11.65 -24.50
N THR A 278 7.38 11.67 -24.36
CA THR A 278 6.70 12.41 -23.31
C THR A 278 5.59 11.57 -22.69
N VAL A 279 5.66 11.40 -21.36
CA VAL A 279 4.56 10.87 -20.55
C VAL A 279 3.90 12.05 -19.83
N SER A 280 2.57 12.06 -19.78
CA SER A 280 1.80 13.07 -19.04
C SER A 280 0.74 12.43 -18.16
N TYR A 281 0.48 13.06 -17.02
CA TYR A 281 -0.38 12.55 -15.96
C TYR A 281 -1.49 13.55 -15.62
N ALA A 282 -2.67 13.03 -15.27
CA ALA A 282 -3.75 13.81 -14.67
C ALA A 282 -4.23 13.14 -13.38
N TYR A 283 -4.67 13.98 -12.44
CA TYR A 283 -5.03 13.57 -11.09
C TYR A 283 -6.41 14.09 -10.73
N ASP A 284 -7.04 13.42 -9.78
CA ASP A 284 -8.26 13.91 -9.17
C ASP A 284 -8.03 14.84 -7.96
N HIS A 285 -9.14 15.23 -7.31
CA HIS A 285 -9.11 16.07 -6.11
C HIS A 285 -8.36 15.43 -4.93
N GLN A 286 -8.30 14.10 -4.85
CA GLN A 286 -7.68 13.31 -3.78
C GLN A 286 -6.21 12.97 -4.09
N ASN A 287 -5.63 13.55 -5.15
CA ASN A 287 -4.29 13.24 -5.65
C ASN A 287 -4.14 11.81 -6.20
N ARG A 288 -5.24 11.13 -6.55
CA ARG A 288 -5.17 9.82 -7.22
C ARG A 288 -4.87 10.05 -8.70
N LEU A 289 -3.96 9.27 -9.27
CA LEU A 289 -3.66 9.29 -10.70
C LEU A 289 -4.86 8.71 -11.47
N ILE A 290 -5.51 9.51 -12.31
CA ILE A 290 -6.69 9.08 -13.08
C ILE A 290 -6.42 8.93 -14.57
N ARG A 291 -5.31 9.48 -15.08
CA ARG A 291 -4.96 9.35 -16.50
C ARG A 291 -3.47 9.44 -16.73
N LYS A 292 -2.98 8.62 -17.66
CA LYS A 292 -1.65 8.66 -18.27
C LYS A 292 -1.79 8.80 -19.78
N THR A 293 -0.94 9.60 -20.42
CA THR A 293 -0.81 9.65 -21.88
C THR A 293 0.64 9.53 -22.28
N LEU A 294 0.92 8.77 -23.32
CA LEU A 294 2.24 8.54 -23.89
C LEU A 294 2.29 9.10 -25.31
N ASP A 295 3.30 9.93 -25.55
CA ASP A 295 3.84 10.29 -26.86
C ASP A 295 5.21 9.59 -26.95
N ALA A 296 5.25 8.44 -27.62
CA ALA A 296 6.37 7.51 -27.61
C ALA A 296 7.52 7.95 -28.54
N ASP A 297 7.23 8.83 -29.50
CA ASP A 297 8.22 9.33 -30.47
C ASP A 297 8.54 10.83 -30.33
N GLY A 298 7.88 11.52 -29.39
CA GLY A 298 8.05 12.95 -29.16
C GLY A 298 7.51 13.83 -30.28
N GLY A 299 6.66 13.27 -31.15
CA GLY A 299 6.08 13.93 -32.32
C GLY A 299 4.94 14.90 -31.99
N GLY A 300 4.56 15.03 -30.72
CA GLY A 300 3.47 15.86 -30.23
C GLY A 300 2.08 15.23 -30.40
N THR A 301 2.02 13.93 -30.71
CA THR A 301 0.78 13.17 -30.86
C THR A 301 0.73 12.08 -29.80
N ILE A 302 -0.44 11.89 -29.20
CA ILE A 302 -0.63 10.80 -28.22
C ILE A 302 -0.72 9.47 -28.97
N ASP A 303 0.20 8.56 -28.65
CA ASP A 303 0.29 7.19 -29.17
C ASP A 303 -0.46 6.20 -28.30
N ALA A 304 -0.56 6.47 -26.99
CA ALA A 304 -1.36 5.66 -26.08
C ALA A 304 -1.90 6.50 -24.93
N SER A 305 -3.04 6.09 -24.36
CA SER A 305 -3.54 6.66 -23.13
C SER A 305 -4.21 5.61 -22.26
N THR A 306 -4.00 5.74 -20.96
CA THR A 306 -4.61 4.90 -19.93
C THR A 306 -5.46 5.76 -19.02
N VAL A 307 -6.68 5.33 -18.71
CA VAL A 307 -7.54 5.94 -17.70
C VAL A 307 -7.75 4.97 -16.55
N PHE A 308 -7.54 5.45 -15.32
CA PHE A 308 -7.68 4.69 -14.10
C PHE A 308 -8.95 5.09 -13.36
N VAL A 309 -9.81 4.13 -13.09
CA VAL A 309 -11.02 4.30 -12.28
C VAL A 309 -10.72 3.76 -10.89
N HIS A 310 -10.97 4.58 -9.88
CA HIS A 310 -10.65 4.23 -8.50
C HIS A 310 -11.88 3.80 -7.73
N ASP A 311 -11.77 2.75 -6.90
CA ASP A 311 -12.70 2.49 -5.80
C ASP A 311 -11.97 2.75 -4.49
N GLY A 312 -12.38 3.79 -3.76
CA GLY A 312 -11.65 4.27 -2.59
C GLY A 312 -10.21 4.63 -2.91
N GLY A 313 -9.24 3.98 -2.28
CA GLY A 313 -7.80 4.24 -2.49
C GLY A 313 -7.14 3.40 -3.58
N GLN A 314 -7.87 2.51 -4.24
CA GLN A 314 -7.33 1.50 -5.17
C GLN A 314 -7.85 1.71 -6.60
N ILE A 315 -7.04 1.34 -7.59
CA ILE A 315 -7.47 1.30 -8.99
C ILE A 315 -8.31 0.05 -9.19
N GLY A 316 -9.61 0.21 -9.46
CA GLY A 316 -10.53 -0.90 -9.71
C GLY A 316 -10.59 -1.30 -11.19
N LEU A 317 -10.54 -0.31 -12.10
CA LEU A 317 -10.54 -0.55 -13.55
C LEU A 317 -9.45 0.24 -14.26
N GLN A 318 -8.96 -0.32 -15.36
CA GLN A 318 -8.05 0.33 -16.29
C GLN A 318 -8.63 0.30 -17.71
N PHE A 319 -8.60 1.44 -18.38
CA PHE A 319 -8.98 1.56 -19.78
C PHE A 319 -7.76 1.97 -20.60
N ASP A 320 -7.37 1.15 -21.58
CA ASP A 320 -6.22 1.39 -22.44
C ASP A 320 -6.65 1.67 -23.87
N LYS A 321 -6.17 2.78 -24.40
CA LYS A 321 -6.44 3.22 -25.75
C LYS A 321 -5.14 3.42 -26.51
N THR A 322 -5.02 2.76 -27.66
CA THR A 322 -4.03 3.12 -28.67
C THR A 322 -4.48 4.35 -29.46
N GLY A 323 -3.55 5.27 -29.67
CA GLY A 323 -3.72 6.52 -30.39
C GLY A 323 -4.44 7.59 -29.59
N SER A 324 -4.70 8.70 -30.28
CA SER A 324 -5.38 9.86 -29.68
C SER A 324 -6.89 9.65 -29.47
N GLY A 325 -7.47 10.48 -28.60
CA GLY A 325 -8.92 10.51 -28.33
C GLY A 325 -9.26 10.00 -26.93
N ALA A 326 -10.55 9.96 -26.62
CA ALA A 326 -11.04 9.40 -25.36
C ALA A 326 -11.25 7.88 -25.48
N ALA A 327 -10.94 7.15 -24.41
CA ALA A 327 -11.24 5.74 -24.25
C ALA A 327 -12.76 5.51 -24.20
N SER A 328 -13.18 4.36 -24.70
CA SER A 328 -14.57 3.91 -24.75
C SER A 328 -14.76 2.68 -23.88
N ALA A 329 -16.00 2.22 -23.71
CA ALA A 329 -16.27 1.03 -22.89
C ALA A 329 -15.51 -0.21 -23.41
N SER A 330 -15.31 -0.34 -24.73
CA SER A 330 -14.55 -1.43 -25.33
C SER A 330 -13.04 -1.33 -25.14
N ASP A 331 -12.55 -0.21 -24.62
CA ASP A 331 -11.14 0.00 -24.27
C ASP A 331 -10.89 -0.43 -22.81
N LEU A 332 -11.86 -1.03 -22.10
CA LEU A 332 -11.65 -1.63 -20.77
C LEU A 332 -10.63 -2.77 -20.93
N ALA A 333 -9.51 -2.67 -20.24
CA ALA A 333 -8.37 -3.58 -20.35
C ALA A 333 -8.15 -4.40 -19.09
N HIS A 334 -8.44 -3.85 -17.90
CA HIS A 334 -8.25 -4.58 -16.64
C HIS A 334 -9.40 -4.40 -15.65
N ARG A 335 -9.74 -5.48 -14.94
CA ARG A 335 -10.52 -5.45 -13.71
C ARG A 335 -9.70 -6.02 -12.56
N TYR A 336 -9.45 -5.19 -11.56
CA TYR A 336 -8.64 -5.57 -10.41
C TYR A 336 -9.54 -6.01 -9.25
N LEU A 337 -9.18 -7.14 -8.63
CA LEU A 337 -9.81 -7.62 -7.41
C LEU A 337 -8.86 -7.40 -6.23
N TRP A 338 -9.29 -6.58 -5.28
CA TRP A 338 -8.51 -6.20 -4.10
C TRP A 338 -8.96 -6.92 -2.84
N GLY A 339 -8.01 -7.23 -1.97
CA GLY A 339 -8.26 -7.75 -0.64
C GLY A 339 -8.50 -6.65 0.40
N PRO A 340 -8.82 -7.05 1.65
CA PRO A 340 -9.10 -6.10 2.72
C PRO A 340 -7.86 -5.37 3.26
N ALA A 341 -6.65 -5.87 2.99
CA ALA A 341 -5.42 -5.19 3.38
C ALA A 341 -5.01 -4.13 2.35
N VAL A 342 -4.22 -3.15 2.80
CA VAL A 342 -3.66 -2.11 1.92
C VAL A 342 -2.76 -2.75 0.87
N ASP A 343 -2.98 -2.39 -0.39
CA ASP A 343 -2.20 -2.83 -1.56
C ASP A 343 -2.15 -4.35 -1.75
N GLN A 344 -3.21 -5.04 -1.32
CA GLN A 344 -3.34 -6.48 -1.46
C GLN A 344 -4.08 -6.84 -2.75
N LEU A 345 -3.35 -6.88 -3.87
CA LEU A 345 -3.91 -7.32 -5.14
C LEU A 345 -4.13 -8.84 -5.12
N LEU A 346 -5.36 -9.27 -5.40
CA LEU A 346 -5.72 -10.70 -5.38
C LEU A 346 -5.78 -11.30 -6.77
N ALA A 347 -6.32 -10.55 -7.74
CA ALA A 347 -6.44 -10.96 -9.13
C ALA A 347 -6.52 -9.75 -10.07
N ASP A 348 -6.09 -9.97 -11.31
CA ASP A 348 -6.22 -9.05 -12.45
C ASP A 348 -6.86 -9.80 -13.62
N GLU A 349 -8.06 -9.38 -14.03
CA GLU A 349 -8.69 -9.88 -15.25
C GLU A 349 -8.33 -8.99 -16.44
N GLN A 350 -7.64 -9.56 -17.42
CA GLN A 350 -7.25 -8.91 -18.67
C GLN A 350 -8.39 -9.05 -19.69
N VAL A 351 -8.97 -7.91 -20.05
CA VAL A 351 -10.21 -7.81 -20.83
C VAL A 351 -9.89 -7.46 -22.28
N ASP A 352 -10.02 -8.42 -23.18
CA ASP A 352 -9.95 -8.18 -24.63
C ASP A 352 -11.33 -7.84 -25.24
N SER A 353 -12.40 -8.18 -24.54
CA SER A 353 -13.78 -8.10 -25.04
C SER A 353 -14.78 -8.06 -23.89
N LEU A 354 -15.77 -7.16 -23.97
CA LEU A 354 -16.88 -7.12 -23.01
C LEU A 354 -17.89 -8.28 -23.16
N ALA A 355 -17.78 -9.08 -24.23
CA ALA A 355 -18.72 -10.16 -24.54
C ALA A 355 -18.27 -11.54 -24.05
N THR A 356 -17.00 -11.69 -23.69
CA THR A 356 -16.39 -12.94 -23.22
C THR A 356 -15.57 -12.64 -21.97
N PRO A 357 -15.56 -13.53 -20.95
CA PRO A 357 -14.68 -13.36 -19.81
C PRO A 357 -13.22 -13.19 -20.24
N GLY A 358 -12.49 -12.34 -19.54
CA GLY A 358 -11.05 -12.15 -19.74
C GLY A 358 -10.23 -13.27 -19.12
N ASP A 359 -8.94 -13.30 -19.47
CA ASP A 359 -7.98 -14.17 -18.78
C ASP A 359 -7.66 -13.59 -17.41
N VAL A 360 -7.51 -14.44 -16.38
CA VAL A 360 -7.22 -13.99 -15.01
C VAL A 360 -5.79 -14.32 -14.65
N VAL A 361 -5.04 -13.28 -14.32
CA VAL A 361 -3.72 -13.36 -13.72
C VAL A 361 -3.86 -13.24 -12.21
N TRP A 362 -3.16 -14.10 -11.47
CA TRP A 362 -3.19 -14.19 -10.02
C TRP A 362 -1.83 -13.82 -9.44
N PRO A 363 -1.67 -12.57 -8.94
CA PRO A 363 -0.46 -12.16 -8.26
C PRO A 363 -0.21 -12.99 -7.00
N LEU A 364 0.97 -13.60 -6.92
CA LEU A 364 1.52 -14.19 -5.70
C LEU A 364 2.59 -13.23 -5.19
N VAL A 365 2.40 -12.76 -3.97
CA VAL A 365 3.09 -11.61 -3.42
C VAL A 365 3.98 -12.00 -2.24
N ASP A 366 5.00 -11.19 -1.96
CA ASP A 366 5.79 -11.33 -0.74
C ASP A 366 5.14 -10.63 0.47
N HIS A 367 5.85 -10.56 1.59
CA HIS A 367 5.39 -9.95 2.85
C HIS A 367 5.12 -8.44 2.76
N LEU A 368 5.63 -7.75 1.74
CA LEU A 368 5.35 -6.33 1.48
C LEU A 368 4.21 -6.13 0.47
N ASN A 369 3.58 -7.22 0.02
CA ASN A 369 2.69 -7.26 -1.14
C ASN A 369 3.39 -6.94 -2.47
N THR A 370 4.72 -7.10 -2.57
CA THR A 370 5.39 -6.99 -3.87
C THR A 370 4.96 -8.12 -4.79
N THR A 371 4.50 -7.79 -6.00
CA THR A 371 4.12 -8.78 -7.01
C THR A 371 5.37 -9.48 -7.55
N ARG A 372 5.71 -10.62 -6.96
CA ARG A 372 6.86 -11.47 -7.34
C ARG A 372 6.50 -12.42 -8.47
N ASP A 373 5.34 -13.05 -8.40
CA ASP A 373 4.93 -14.07 -9.36
C ASP A 373 3.53 -13.78 -9.90
N LEU A 374 3.34 -14.04 -11.18
CA LEU A 374 2.06 -13.93 -11.88
C LEU A 374 1.63 -15.32 -12.30
N ALA A 375 0.67 -15.89 -11.58
CA ALA A 375 0.15 -17.22 -11.84
C ALA A 375 -1.07 -17.19 -12.77
N VAL A 376 -1.20 -18.20 -13.64
CA VAL A 376 -2.37 -18.40 -14.51
C VAL A 376 -2.86 -19.83 -14.32
N TYR A 377 -4.18 -20.00 -14.27
CA TYR A 377 -4.86 -21.28 -14.09
C TYR A 377 -5.48 -21.75 -15.41
N ASP A 378 -5.18 -22.99 -15.79
CA ASP A 378 -5.76 -23.67 -16.95
C ASP A 378 -6.87 -24.63 -16.47
N ASP A 379 -8.12 -24.29 -16.79
CA ASP A 379 -9.30 -25.05 -16.38
C ASP A 379 -9.45 -26.41 -17.07
N VAL A 380 -8.81 -26.60 -18.23
CA VAL A 380 -8.83 -27.86 -18.97
C VAL A 380 -7.92 -28.88 -18.30
N ASN A 381 -6.77 -28.43 -17.81
CA ASN A 381 -5.75 -29.28 -17.20
C ASN A 381 -5.78 -29.27 -15.67
N ASP A 382 -6.57 -28.38 -15.04
CA ASP A 382 -6.62 -28.16 -13.59
C ASP A 382 -5.22 -27.84 -13.03
N GLU A 383 -4.46 -27.02 -13.75
CA GLU A 383 -3.06 -26.73 -13.49
C GLU A 383 -2.82 -25.22 -13.40
N THR A 384 -2.10 -24.81 -12.36
CA THR A 384 -1.62 -23.44 -12.19
C THR A 384 -0.14 -23.39 -12.54
N THR A 385 0.22 -22.42 -13.38
CA THR A 385 1.61 -22.18 -13.79
C THR A 385 2.01 -20.75 -13.51
N ILE A 386 3.29 -20.53 -13.23
CA ILE A 386 3.85 -19.17 -13.09
C ILE A 386 4.18 -18.65 -14.48
N ALA A 387 3.37 -17.71 -14.97
CA ALA A 387 3.54 -17.09 -16.28
C ALA A 387 4.76 -16.15 -16.28
N ASN A 388 4.92 -15.34 -15.24
CA ASN A 388 6.10 -14.50 -15.05
C ASN A 388 6.55 -14.48 -13.58
N HIS A 389 7.84 -14.65 -13.39
CA HIS A 389 8.57 -14.43 -12.14
C HIS A 389 9.37 -13.13 -12.25
N ARG A 390 9.31 -12.29 -11.21
CA ARG A 390 9.88 -10.94 -11.15
C ARG A 390 10.86 -10.82 -9.99
N THR A 391 12.10 -10.41 -10.29
CA THR A 391 13.12 -10.14 -9.27
C THR A 391 13.33 -8.64 -9.10
N PHE A 392 13.59 -8.22 -7.86
CA PHE A 392 13.78 -6.83 -7.48
C PHE A 392 15.11 -6.66 -6.72
N ASP A 393 15.71 -5.48 -6.81
CA ASP A 393 16.72 -5.07 -5.83
C ASP A 393 16.08 -4.73 -4.48
N ALA A 394 16.90 -4.52 -3.44
CA ALA A 394 16.38 -4.29 -2.10
C ALA A 394 15.50 -3.03 -1.97
N PHE A 395 15.60 -2.09 -2.91
CA PHE A 395 14.83 -0.85 -2.94
C PHE A 395 13.68 -0.88 -3.97
N GLY A 396 13.38 -2.04 -4.54
CA GLY A 396 12.20 -2.24 -5.39
C GLY A 396 12.40 -1.94 -6.87
N ASN A 397 13.65 -1.83 -7.34
CA ASN A 397 13.93 -1.72 -8.77
C ASN A 397 13.76 -3.08 -9.43
N LEU A 398 12.88 -3.17 -10.43
CA LEU A 398 12.65 -4.40 -11.18
C LEU A 398 13.91 -4.76 -11.99
N LYS A 399 14.49 -5.93 -11.71
CA LYS A 399 15.75 -6.39 -12.31
C LYS A 399 15.52 -7.32 -13.48
N THR A 400 14.69 -8.34 -13.29
CA THR A 400 14.39 -9.32 -14.34
C THR A 400 12.92 -9.71 -14.28
N VAL A 401 12.39 -10.04 -15.46
CA VAL A 401 11.10 -10.71 -15.65
C VAL A 401 11.40 -11.97 -16.45
N SER A 402 11.09 -13.14 -15.89
CA SER A 402 11.41 -14.44 -16.47
C SER A 402 10.22 -15.40 -16.40
N PRO A 403 9.85 -16.08 -17.50
CA PRO A 403 10.26 -15.80 -18.88
C PRO A 403 9.94 -14.35 -19.28
N ALA A 404 10.43 -13.90 -20.44
CA ALA A 404 10.10 -12.55 -20.95
C ALA A 404 8.58 -12.33 -20.88
N ALA A 405 8.16 -11.15 -20.40
CA ALA A 405 6.78 -10.85 -20.02
C ALA A 405 5.75 -11.45 -20.99
N THR A 406 4.97 -12.40 -20.49
CA THR A 406 3.90 -13.10 -21.24
C THR A 406 2.53 -12.59 -20.86
N VAL A 407 2.41 -11.99 -19.67
CA VAL A 407 1.21 -11.33 -19.17
C VAL A 407 1.58 -9.93 -18.65
N ASP A 408 0.67 -8.98 -18.80
CA ASP A 408 0.82 -7.64 -18.23
C ASP A 408 0.46 -7.63 -16.73
N CYS A 409 1.07 -6.73 -15.96
CA CYS A 409 0.62 -6.40 -14.60
C CYS A 409 1.20 -5.05 -14.16
N LEU A 410 0.31 -4.09 -13.93
CA LEU A 410 0.58 -2.72 -13.52
C LEU A 410 1.30 -2.59 -12.17
N PHE A 411 1.06 -3.55 -11.25
CA PHE A 411 1.50 -3.46 -9.86
C PHE A 411 2.79 -4.26 -9.64
N ALA A 412 3.76 -3.62 -8.98
CA ALA A 412 5.09 -4.18 -8.78
C ALA A 412 5.49 -4.14 -7.30
N PHE A 413 6.56 -3.41 -6.96
CA PHE A 413 7.08 -3.31 -5.59
C PHE A 413 6.03 -2.72 -4.64
N THR A 414 5.85 -3.39 -3.49
CA THR A 414 4.86 -3.01 -2.46
C THR A 414 3.40 -2.90 -2.94
N GLY A 415 3.04 -3.60 -4.03
CA GLY A 415 1.68 -3.59 -4.59
C GLY A 415 1.28 -2.25 -5.22
N ARG A 416 2.27 -1.41 -5.59
CA ARG A 416 2.06 -0.08 -6.14
C ARG A 416 2.27 -0.05 -7.66
N MET A 417 1.61 0.92 -8.31
CA MET A 417 1.67 1.11 -9.75
C MET A 417 3.11 1.47 -10.16
N LEU A 418 3.69 0.66 -11.06
CA LEU A 418 4.94 0.98 -11.74
C LEU A 418 4.61 1.54 -13.13
N ASP A 419 5.08 2.74 -13.41
CA ASP A 419 5.04 3.29 -14.75
C ASP A 419 6.27 2.85 -15.54
N GLU A 420 6.12 1.78 -16.33
CA GLU A 420 7.22 1.21 -17.12
C GLU A 420 7.83 2.17 -18.15
N ASP A 421 7.09 3.18 -18.60
CA ASP A 421 7.60 4.18 -19.55
C ASP A 421 8.64 5.11 -18.89
N THR A 422 8.54 5.35 -17.57
CA THR A 422 9.44 6.25 -16.84
C THR A 422 10.30 5.55 -15.79
N GLY A 423 9.97 4.31 -15.45
CA GLY A 423 10.58 3.54 -14.36
C GLY A 423 10.19 4.03 -12.96
N LEU A 424 9.19 4.91 -12.84
CA LEU A 424 8.78 5.49 -11.57
C LEU A 424 7.58 4.76 -10.98
N GLN A 425 7.53 4.66 -9.66
CA GLN A 425 6.40 4.08 -8.94
C GLN A 425 5.51 5.18 -8.35
N ASN A 426 4.18 5.06 -8.48
CA ASN A 426 3.23 5.99 -7.88
C ASN A 426 2.71 5.50 -6.53
N ASN A 427 2.92 6.29 -5.48
CA ASN A 427 2.41 6.06 -4.13
C ASN A 427 1.44 7.17 -3.73
N LEU A 428 0.42 7.39 -4.57
CA LEU A 428 -0.60 8.45 -4.42
C LEU A 428 0.01 9.86 -4.38
N ASN A 429 0.49 10.31 -3.23
CA ASN A 429 0.95 11.68 -3.01
C ASN A 429 2.39 11.93 -3.48
N ARG A 430 3.17 10.88 -3.72
CA ARG A 430 4.55 10.99 -4.21
C ARG A 430 4.87 9.97 -5.29
N TRP A 431 5.85 10.32 -6.11
CA TRP A 431 6.52 9.41 -7.04
C TRP A 431 7.83 8.94 -6.45
N TYR A 432 8.03 7.63 -6.46
CA TYR A 432 9.23 6.96 -5.98
C TYR A 432 10.12 6.58 -7.17
N ASP A 433 11.42 6.85 -7.04
CA ASP A 433 12.45 6.42 -7.97
C ASP A 433 13.15 5.18 -7.39
N PRO A 434 12.76 3.97 -7.81
CA PRO A 434 13.38 2.75 -7.30
C PRO A 434 14.85 2.61 -7.73
N ALA A 435 15.28 3.23 -8.83
CA ALA A 435 16.66 3.11 -9.31
C ALA A 435 17.68 3.76 -8.36
N VAL A 436 17.27 4.78 -7.59
CA VAL A 436 18.10 5.40 -6.54
C VAL A 436 17.57 5.18 -5.13
N GLY A 437 16.39 4.57 -4.98
CA GLY A 437 15.76 4.27 -3.71
C GLY A 437 15.24 5.50 -2.95
N ARG A 438 14.70 6.52 -3.65
CA ARG A 438 14.30 7.80 -3.05
C ARG A 438 13.06 8.42 -3.68
N TRP A 439 12.39 9.31 -2.95
CA TRP A 439 11.29 10.11 -3.46
C TRP A 439 11.75 11.21 -4.44
N LEU A 440 10.91 11.55 -5.42
CA LEU A 440 11.18 12.65 -6.37
C LEU A 440 10.94 14.04 -5.78
N SER A 441 10.11 14.15 -4.73
CA SER A 441 9.75 15.39 -4.05
C SER A 441 9.84 15.24 -2.54
N GLU A 442 9.91 16.37 -1.83
CA GLU A 442 9.84 16.37 -0.36
C GLU A 442 8.51 15.81 0.13
N ASP A 443 8.52 15.23 1.33
CA ASP A 443 7.31 14.76 2.00
C ASP A 443 6.26 15.89 2.14
N PRO A 444 5.03 15.71 1.62
CA PRO A 444 3.99 16.74 1.69
C PRO A 444 3.59 17.14 3.12
N ILE A 445 3.79 16.26 4.11
CA ILE A 445 3.55 16.57 5.53
C ILE A 445 4.85 16.95 6.26
N GLY A 446 5.97 17.05 5.54
CA GLY A 446 7.26 17.47 6.08
C GLY A 446 7.74 16.58 7.22
N PHE A 447 8.28 17.20 8.27
CA PHE A 447 8.81 16.49 9.43
C PHE A 447 7.75 15.78 10.27
N ASP A 448 6.45 16.03 10.03
CA ASP A 448 5.37 15.31 10.72
C ASP A 448 5.32 13.82 10.30
N ALA A 449 5.97 13.45 9.19
CA ALA A 449 6.19 12.06 8.79
C ALA A 449 7.12 11.28 9.74
N GLY A 450 7.81 11.97 10.66
CA GLY A 450 8.72 11.35 11.63
C GLY A 450 10.15 11.12 11.12
N ASP A 451 10.47 11.57 9.90
CA ASP A 451 11.81 11.53 9.32
C ASP A 451 12.36 12.96 9.10
N ALA A 452 13.64 13.17 9.42
CA ALA A 452 14.34 14.41 9.15
C ALA A 452 14.82 14.50 7.68
N ASN A 453 14.84 13.38 6.96
CA ASN A 453 15.16 13.32 5.54
C ASN A 453 13.88 13.16 4.72
N LEU A 454 13.38 14.28 4.18
CA LEU A 454 12.09 14.33 3.47
C LEU A 454 12.05 13.56 2.14
N TYR A 455 13.19 13.05 1.68
CA TYR A 455 13.33 12.26 0.45
C TYR A 455 13.65 10.79 0.71
N ARG A 456 13.90 10.40 1.96
CA ARG A 456 14.31 9.04 2.31
C ARG A 456 13.11 8.10 2.25
N TYR A 457 13.30 6.94 1.64
CA TYR A 457 12.28 5.90 1.61
C TYR A 457 12.39 5.05 2.88
N VAL A 458 11.33 5.06 3.69
CA VAL A 458 11.12 4.20 4.88
C VAL A 458 12.35 4.04 5.79
N GLY A 459 13.10 5.12 6.03
CA GLY A 459 14.30 5.09 6.89
C GLY A 459 15.51 4.33 6.32
N ASN A 460 15.51 3.97 5.04
CA ASN A 460 16.42 3.00 4.41
C ASN A 460 16.28 1.57 4.97
N GLY A 461 15.10 1.22 5.49
CA GLY A 461 14.72 -0.16 5.85
C GLY A 461 13.66 -0.73 4.90
N PRO A 462 13.91 -0.80 3.58
CA PRO A 462 12.90 -1.19 2.58
C PRO A 462 12.44 -2.64 2.73
N LEU A 463 13.20 -3.48 3.42
CA LEU A 463 12.90 -4.90 3.63
C LEU A 463 11.70 -5.14 4.55
N THR A 464 11.33 -4.18 5.39
CA THR A 464 10.26 -4.35 6.39
C THR A 464 9.34 -3.14 6.48
N GLY A 465 9.57 -2.12 5.65
CA GLY A 465 8.82 -0.87 5.64
C GLY A 465 8.14 -0.65 4.29
N VAL A 466 6.92 -0.12 4.32
CA VAL A 466 6.18 0.32 3.14
C VAL A 466 5.67 1.74 3.36
N ASP A 467 5.44 2.52 2.30
CA ASP A 467 4.75 3.82 2.41
C ASP A 467 3.63 3.89 1.37
N PRO A 468 2.45 3.32 1.67
CA PRO A 468 1.35 3.23 0.74
C PRO A 468 0.84 4.62 0.29
N SER A 469 0.74 5.57 1.21
CA SER A 469 0.22 6.90 0.91
C SER A 469 1.26 7.85 0.32
N GLY A 470 2.55 7.50 0.38
CA GLY A 470 3.64 8.39 0.06
C GLY A 470 3.75 9.56 1.05
N GLN A 471 3.43 9.35 2.33
CA GLN A 471 3.49 10.38 3.38
C GLN A 471 4.00 9.85 4.72
N VAL A 472 3.72 8.59 5.05
CA VAL A 472 4.06 8.03 6.36
C VAL A 472 4.52 6.58 6.17
N PRO A 473 5.78 6.27 6.48
CA PRO A 473 6.26 4.90 6.54
C PRO A 473 5.43 4.05 7.52
N GLN A 474 5.08 2.85 7.10
CA GLN A 474 4.42 1.82 7.90
C GLN A 474 5.38 0.65 8.09
N ALA A 475 5.57 0.22 9.33
CA ALA A 475 6.36 -0.97 9.65
C ALA A 475 5.50 -2.24 9.51
N VAL A 476 5.96 -3.21 8.73
CA VAL A 476 5.25 -4.45 8.38
C VAL A 476 5.32 -5.50 9.50
N ALA A 477 6.32 -5.42 10.40
CA ALA A 477 6.65 -6.47 11.37
C ALA A 477 5.68 -6.66 12.57
N GLY A 478 4.47 -6.10 12.55
CA GLY A 478 3.49 -6.26 13.65
C GLY A 478 2.31 -5.27 13.63
N CYS A 479 2.30 -4.35 12.67
CA CYS A 479 1.26 -3.32 12.57
C CYS A 479 -0.06 -3.87 11.99
N PHE A 480 -0.07 -5.05 11.33
CA PHE A 480 -1.29 -5.63 10.74
C PHE A 480 -2.37 -6.03 11.76
N ALA A 481 -2.01 -6.55 12.93
CA ALA A 481 -3.00 -6.98 13.93
C ALA A 481 -3.50 -5.81 14.80
N GLY A 482 -2.63 -4.87 15.18
CA GLY A 482 -2.97 -3.75 16.07
C GLY A 482 -3.74 -2.61 15.40
N SER A 483 -3.41 -2.29 14.13
CA SER A 483 -3.99 -1.14 13.43
C SER A 483 -5.44 -1.35 12.96
N VAL A 484 -5.78 -2.56 12.53
CA VAL A 484 -7.13 -2.92 12.05
C VAL A 484 -8.13 -2.90 13.20
N VAL A 485 -7.75 -3.45 14.37
CA VAL A 485 -8.64 -3.50 15.54
C VAL A 485 -8.79 -2.11 16.18
N SER A 486 -7.72 -1.36 16.46
CA SER A 486 -7.85 -0.09 17.17
C SER A 486 -8.36 1.06 16.29
N GLY A 487 -7.94 1.12 15.03
CA GLY A 487 -8.37 2.13 14.06
C GLY A 487 -9.83 1.95 13.66
N GLY A 488 -10.24 0.72 13.31
CA GLY A 488 -11.61 0.38 12.94
C GLY A 488 -12.60 0.61 14.08
N THR A 489 -12.28 0.16 15.29
CA THR A 489 -13.17 0.31 16.45
C THR A 489 -13.29 1.76 16.90
N SER A 490 -12.20 2.56 16.84
CA SER A 490 -12.22 3.97 17.26
C SER A 490 -12.98 4.87 16.27
N PHE A 491 -12.93 4.58 14.97
CA PHE A 491 -13.76 5.28 13.98
C PHE A 491 -15.25 5.11 14.30
N ILE A 492 -15.68 3.87 14.54
CA ILE A 492 -17.08 3.51 14.80
C ILE A 492 -17.58 4.16 16.09
N ILE A 493 -16.83 4.09 17.19
CA ILE A 493 -17.23 4.64 18.49
C ILE A 493 -17.35 6.17 18.45
N ASN A 494 -16.38 6.86 17.85
CA ASN A 494 -16.38 8.33 17.82
C ASN A 494 -17.44 8.88 16.86
N TRP A 495 -17.72 8.17 15.78
CA TRP A 495 -18.82 8.47 14.89
C TRP A 495 -20.19 8.23 15.53
N TRP A 496 -20.37 7.13 16.29
CA TRP A 496 -21.57 6.88 17.10
C TRP A 496 -21.82 7.94 18.18
N ASN A 497 -20.75 8.54 18.70
CA ASN A 497 -20.83 9.65 19.65
C ASN A 497 -21.04 11.02 19.00
N GLY A 498 -21.28 11.06 17.67
CA GLY A 498 -21.72 12.26 16.95
C GLY A 498 -20.60 13.12 16.36
N ASP A 499 -19.38 12.62 16.26
CA ASP A 499 -18.31 13.34 15.57
C ASP A 499 -18.53 13.37 14.04
N SER A 500 -18.14 14.49 13.41
CA SER A 500 -18.08 14.56 11.94
C SER A 500 -17.10 13.53 11.38
N ALA A 501 -17.36 13.00 10.18
CA ALA A 501 -16.52 11.96 9.56
C ALA A 501 -15.02 12.34 9.51
N GLY A 502 -14.69 13.61 9.24
CA GLY A 502 -13.30 14.09 9.27
C GLY A 502 -12.69 14.16 10.68
N THR A 503 -13.51 14.30 11.72
CA THR A 503 -13.06 14.22 13.12
C THR A 503 -12.92 12.78 13.58
N ALA A 504 -13.87 11.91 13.20
CA ALA A 504 -13.81 10.48 13.48
C ALA A 504 -12.62 9.81 12.77
N ALA A 505 -12.32 10.18 11.52
CA ALA A 505 -11.15 9.68 10.78
C ALA A 505 -9.82 10.11 11.42
N LYS A 506 -9.71 11.36 11.88
CA LYS A 506 -8.53 11.83 12.63
C LYS A 506 -8.35 11.08 13.95
N LYS A 507 -9.45 10.81 14.68
CA LYS A 507 -9.41 10.01 15.91
C LYS A 507 -9.06 8.54 15.64
N ALA A 508 -9.58 7.99 14.54
CA ALA A 508 -9.27 6.64 14.08
C ALA A 508 -7.81 6.48 13.67
N GLY A 509 -7.24 7.45 12.96
CA GLY A 509 -5.81 7.48 12.64
C GLY A 509 -4.93 7.53 13.89
N CYS A 510 -5.31 8.34 14.89
CA CYS A 510 -4.59 8.39 16.17
C CYS A 510 -4.73 7.09 16.99
N ALA A 511 -5.89 6.41 16.90
CA ALA A 511 -6.10 5.12 17.53
C ALA A 511 -5.37 3.98 16.80
N ALA A 512 -5.28 4.03 15.47
CA ALA A 512 -4.48 3.10 14.66
C ALA A 512 -2.98 3.24 14.98
N LEU A 513 -2.50 4.48 15.14
CA LEU A 513 -1.16 4.77 15.64
C LEU A 513 -0.96 4.20 17.05
N GLY A 514 -1.94 4.40 17.95
CA GLY A 514 -1.93 3.80 19.29
C GLY A 514 -1.85 2.27 19.26
N GLY A 515 -2.64 1.61 18.41
CA GLY A 515 -2.65 0.16 18.24
C GLY A 515 -1.38 -0.39 17.61
N CYS A 516 -0.79 0.32 16.66
CA CYS A 516 0.51 -0.05 16.09
C CYS A 516 1.63 0.07 17.14
N ILE A 517 1.64 1.14 17.94
CA ILE A 517 2.60 1.34 19.02
C ILE A 517 2.39 0.32 20.15
N GLN A 518 1.15 -0.02 20.46
CA GLN A 518 0.83 -1.06 21.42
C GLN A 518 1.32 -2.42 20.93
N GLY A 519 1.07 -2.76 19.66
CA GLY A 519 1.59 -3.98 19.03
C GLY A 519 3.12 -4.03 19.05
N ALA A 520 3.78 -2.93 18.69
CA ALA A 520 5.24 -2.82 18.72
C ALA A 520 5.83 -2.93 20.14
N ALA A 521 5.17 -2.35 21.14
CA ALA A 521 5.62 -2.41 22.53
C ALA A 521 5.44 -3.80 23.15
N ILE A 522 4.35 -4.49 22.82
CA ILE A 522 4.13 -5.89 23.20
C ILE A 522 5.17 -6.80 22.53
N ALA A 523 5.51 -6.53 21.26
CA ALA A 523 6.57 -7.24 20.54
C ALA A 523 7.97 -7.00 21.15
N THR A 524 8.22 -5.81 21.70
CA THR A 524 9.53 -5.44 22.28
C THR A 524 9.73 -6.00 23.71
N PHE A 525 8.65 -6.13 24.50
CA PHE A 525 8.71 -6.60 25.89
C PHE A 525 7.62 -7.65 26.16
N PRO A 526 7.83 -8.94 25.87
CA PRO A 526 6.79 -9.94 26.07
C PRO A 526 6.34 -10.04 27.55
N GLY A 527 5.06 -10.34 27.74
CA GLY A 527 4.45 -10.54 29.06
C GLY A 527 3.83 -9.28 29.69
N PRO A 528 3.54 -9.31 31.00
CA PRO A 528 2.81 -8.23 31.68
C PRO A 528 3.53 -6.88 31.61
N VAL A 529 4.86 -6.89 31.49
CA VAL A 529 5.67 -5.66 31.40
C VAL A 529 5.41 -4.92 30.08
N GLY A 530 5.41 -5.58 28.92
CA GLY A 530 5.07 -4.92 27.65
C GLY A 530 3.59 -4.66 27.46
N GLY A 531 2.71 -5.45 28.09
CA GLY A 531 1.29 -5.11 28.19
C GLY A 531 1.09 -3.76 28.91
N CYS A 532 1.75 -3.57 30.06
CA CYS A 532 1.71 -2.32 30.82
C CYS A 532 2.34 -1.14 30.04
N LEU A 533 3.55 -1.32 29.53
CA LEU A 533 4.30 -0.29 28.80
C LEU A 533 3.60 0.08 27.50
N GLY A 534 3.10 -0.92 26.76
CA GLY A 534 2.33 -0.73 25.53
C GLY A 534 1.07 0.07 25.78
N GLY A 535 0.28 -0.23 26.82
CA GLY A 535 -0.91 0.54 27.17
C GLY A 535 -0.61 2.01 27.52
N VAL A 536 0.48 2.27 28.25
CA VAL A 536 0.90 3.64 28.63
C VAL A 536 1.38 4.42 27.40
N VAL A 537 2.29 3.84 26.62
CA VAL A 537 2.93 4.53 25.48
C VAL A 537 1.93 4.72 24.35
N ALA A 538 1.06 3.75 24.07
CA ALA A 538 -0.03 3.88 23.12
C ALA A 538 -1.00 5.02 23.52
N THR A 539 -1.40 5.09 24.79
CA THR A 539 -2.30 6.15 25.28
C THR A 539 -1.63 7.54 25.20
N LEU A 540 -0.33 7.64 25.46
CA LEU A 540 0.41 8.90 25.31
C LEU A 540 0.54 9.32 23.85
N ALA A 541 0.81 8.36 22.95
CA ALA A 541 0.93 8.61 21.52
C ALA A 541 -0.42 8.99 20.89
N GLU A 542 -1.50 8.29 21.24
CA GLU A 542 -2.85 8.64 20.82
C GLU A 542 -3.22 10.05 21.29
N ASN A 543 -2.94 10.39 22.55
CA ASN A 543 -3.21 11.73 23.08
C ASN A 543 -2.36 12.84 22.43
N ALA A 544 -1.09 12.57 22.13
CA ALA A 544 -0.22 13.49 21.42
C ALA A 544 -0.72 13.72 19.98
N CYS A 545 -1.11 12.65 19.29
CA CYS A 545 -1.71 12.70 17.96
C CYS A 545 -3.02 13.50 17.97
N LEU A 546 -3.90 13.26 18.94
CA LEU A 546 -5.17 14.00 19.08
C LEU A 546 -4.95 15.49 19.36
N ALA A 547 -3.93 15.85 20.13
CA ALA A 547 -3.55 17.23 20.39
C ALA A 547 -2.98 17.90 19.13
N GLY A 548 -2.12 17.20 18.38
CA GLY A 548 -1.59 17.67 17.09
C GLY A 548 -2.68 17.85 16.03
N ALA A 549 -3.70 17.00 16.03
CA ALA A 549 -4.87 17.11 15.17
C ALA A 549 -5.84 18.25 15.55
N GLY A 550 -5.55 19.02 16.62
CA GLY A 550 -6.40 20.09 17.13
C GLY A 550 -7.69 19.62 17.80
N LEU A 551 -7.78 18.32 18.13
CA LEU A 551 -8.95 17.67 18.69
C LEU A 551 -8.91 17.56 20.22
N ARG A 552 -7.78 17.96 20.84
CA ARG A 552 -7.57 17.93 22.30
C ARG A 552 -6.75 19.13 22.80
N GLY A 553 -7.05 19.57 24.03
CA GLY A 553 -6.25 20.55 24.79
C GLY A 553 -5.20 19.89 25.70
N PRO A 554 -4.51 20.65 26.56
CA PRO A 554 -3.51 20.09 27.48
C PRO A 554 -4.11 19.11 28.50
N LEU A 555 -3.33 18.10 28.88
CA LEU A 555 -3.74 16.98 29.75
C LEU A 555 -4.34 17.46 31.08
N ASN A 556 -5.51 16.93 31.42
CA ASN A 556 -6.21 17.21 32.68
C ASN A 556 -6.22 16.00 33.63
N ALA A 557 -6.86 16.15 34.80
CA ALA A 557 -6.89 15.11 35.83
C ALA A 557 -7.64 13.82 35.40
N CYS A 558 -8.61 13.91 34.48
CA CYS A 558 -9.30 12.75 33.92
C CYS A 558 -8.41 12.00 32.91
N ASP A 559 -7.55 12.72 32.18
CA ASP A 559 -6.59 12.11 31.25
C ASP A 559 -5.51 11.31 31.98
N ALA A 560 -5.05 11.82 33.13
CA ALA A 560 -4.14 11.10 34.00
C ALA A 560 -4.78 9.83 34.59
N LEU A 561 -6.09 9.84 34.85
CA LEU A 561 -6.82 8.66 35.31
C LEU A 561 -7.01 7.62 34.20
N ASN A 562 -7.35 8.05 32.97
CA ASN A 562 -7.43 7.16 31.80
C ASN A 562 -6.07 6.52 31.47
N LEU A 563 -4.97 7.25 31.62
CA LEU A 563 -3.62 6.72 31.47
C LEU A 563 -3.34 5.59 32.47
N ILE A 564 -3.78 5.74 33.73
CA ILE A 564 -3.61 4.73 34.78
C ILE A 564 -4.51 3.51 34.50
N VAL A 565 -5.76 3.72 34.08
CA VAL A 565 -6.69 2.64 33.74
C VAL A 565 -6.20 1.83 32.54
N ASN A 566 -5.78 2.49 31.45
CA ASN A 566 -5.26 1.81 30.26
C ASN A 566 -3.94 1.08 30.54
N ALA A 567 -3.08 1.63 31.41
CA ALA A 567 -1.91 0.92 31.90
C ALA A 567 -2.32 -0.38 32.62
N MET A 568 -3.30 -0.32 33.53
CA MET A 568 -3.78 -1.49 34.28
C MET A 568 -4.46 -2.52 33.36
N VAL A 569 -5.27 -2.09 32.39
CA VAL A 569 -5.90 -2.99 31.40
C VAL A 569 -4.84 -3.66 30.53
N GLY A 570 -3.83 -2.91 30.07
CA GLY A 570 -2.70 -3.45 29.32
C GLY A 570 -1.89 -4.47 30.14
N CYS A 571 -1.64 -4.19 31.42
CA CYS A 571 -1.00 -5.14 32.33
C CYS A 571 -1.81 -6.44 32.47
N ILE A 572 -3.13 -6.34 32.63
CA ILE A 572 -4.03 -7.49 32.81
C ILE A 572 -4.10 -8.32 31.53
N GLY A 573 -4.14 -7.68 30.35
CA GLY A 573 -4.09 -8.36 29.06
C GLY A 573 -2.78 -9.14 28.86
N GLY A 574 -1.64 -8.54 29.22
CA GLY A 574 -0.33 -9.22 29.19
C GLY A 574 -0.24 -10.40 30.17
N LEU A 575 -0.91 -10.32 31.33
CA LEU A 575 -1.00 -11.42 32.30
C LEU A 575 -1.93 -12.56 31.84
N ALA A 576 -2.97 -12.26 31.05
CA ALA A 576 -3.89 -13.25 30.53
C ALA A 576 -3.27 -14.10 29.40
N ALA A 577 -2.33 -13.53 28.63
CA ALA A 577 -1.58 -14.24 27.60
C ALA A 577 -0.59 -15.30 28.14
N GLU A 578 -0.22 -15.23 29.42
CA GLU A 578 0.70 -16.17 30.08
C GLU A 578 0.00 -17.23 30.96
N ALA A 579 -1.34 -17.26 30.98
CA ALA A 579 -2.10 -18.01 31.98
C ALA A 579 -2.71 -19.33 31.46
N ASP A 580 -2.39 -20.47 32.10
CA ASP A 580 -3.12 -21.73 31.94
C ASP A 580 -4.55 -21.66 32.54
N ASP A 581 -5.46 -22.50 32.01
CA ASP A 581 -6.91 -22.59 32.26
C ASP A 581 -7.38 -22.40 33.72
N ALA A 582 -6.55 -22.71 34.72
CA ALA A 582 -6.87 -22.56 36.14
C ALA A 582 -6.83 -21.10 36.66
N ASN A 583 -6.24 -20.16 35.92
CA ASN A 583 -6.05 -18.76 36.35
C ASN A 583 -7.09 -17.77 35.79
N ILE A 584 -7.83 -18.15 34.74
CA ILE A 584 -8.88 -17.29 34.13
C ILE A 584 -9.98 -16.93 35.14
N THR A 585 -10.33 -17.83 36.06
CA THR A 585 -11.34 -17.58 37.10
C THR A 585 -10.87 -16.61 38.18
N LEU A 586 -9.55 -16.52 38.42
CA LEU A 586 -8.95 -15.58 39.38
C LEU A 586 -8.87 -14.16 38.78
N ILE A 587 -8.56 -14.05 37.49
CA ILE A 587 -8.54 -12.80 36.73
C ILE A 587 -9.96 -12.21 36.62
N ALA A 588 -10.97 -13.04 36.35
CA ALA A 588 -12.38 -12.62 36.38
C ALA A 588 -12.83 -12.06 37.75
N GLY A 589 -12.23 -12.56 38.84
CA GLY A 589 -12.46 -12.04 40.21
C GLY A 589 -11.86 -10.65 40.48
N LEU A 590 -10.77 -10.29 39.80
CA LEU A 590 -10.15 -8.96 39.87
C LEU A 590 -10.94 -7.90 39.09
N VAL A 591 -11.53 -8.27 37.94
CA VAL A 591 -12.41 -7.39 37.14
C VAL A 591 -13.70 -7.04 37.90
N GLY A 592 -14.19 -7.94 38.76
CA GLY A 592 -15.38 -7.69 39.60
C GLY A 592 -15.18 -6.64 40.71
N LEU A 593 -13.93 -6.32 41.08
CA LEU A 593 -13.62 -5.26 42.06
C LEU A 593 -13.74 -3.85 41.47
N ASP A 594 -13.64 -3.71 40.15
CA ASP A 594 -13.58 -2.41 39.45
C ASP A 594 -14.95 -1.71 39.38
N ALA A 595 -16.03 -2.48 39.14
CA ALA A 595 -17.39 -1.93 39.06
C ALA A 595 -17.87 -1.23 40.35
N THR A 596 -17.32 -1.63 41.51
CA THR A 596 -17.70 -1.08 42.83
C THR A 596 -16.93 0.20 43.17
N ILE A 597 -15.70 0.35 42.65
CA ILE A 597 -14.88 1.55 42.83
C ILE A 597 -15.35 2.65 41.87
N LEU A 598 -15.62 2.30 40.60
CA LEU A 598 -16.15 3.20 39.57
C LEU A 598 -17.52 3.80 39.93
N THR A 599 -18.43 3.03 40.56
CA THR A 599 -19.73 3.55 41.01
C THR A 599 -19.65 4.45 42.24
N SER A 600 -18.57 4.39 43.03
CA SER A 600 -18.38 5.26 44.21
C SER A 600 -17.76 6.62 43.87
N LEU A 601 -17.05 6.70 42.74
CA LEU A 601 -16.39 7.93 42.25
C LEU A 601 -17.26 8.74 41.30
N CYS A 602 -18.30 8.14 40.70
CA CYS A 602 -19.21 8.79 39.75
C CYS A 602 -20.69 8.68 40.15
N ASN A 603 -21.21 9.64 40.94
CA ASN A 603 -22.47 10.38 40.63
C ASN A 603 -22.86 11.41 41.71
N PRO A 604 -23.55 12.56 41.41
CA PRO A 604 -23.75 13.24 40.10
C PRO A 604 -23.37 14.74 40.09
N ASP A 605 -22.75 15.22 39.01
CA ASP A 605 -23.09 16.54 38.41
C ASP A 605 -23.91 16.24 37.14
N PRO A 606 -25.16 16.70 37.01
CA PRO A 606 -26.05 16.35 35.91
C PRO A 606 -25.74 17.07 34.57
N ARG A 607 -24.45 17.34 34.28
CA ARG A 607 -24.02 18.10 33.09
C ARG A 607 -22.97 17.42 32.23
N CYS A 608 -22.62 16.17 32.51
CA CYS A 608 -21.87 15.33 31.57
C CYS A 608 -22.83 14.32 30.94
N PRO A 609 -23.17 14.45 29.64
CA PRO A 609 -23.76 13.34 28.88
C PRO A 609 -22.79 12.16 28.76
#